data_AF-A0A496PA79-F1
#
_entry.id   AF-A0A496PA79-F1
#
_cell.length_a   1.000
_cell.length_b   1.000
_cell.length_c   1.000
_cell.angle_alpha   90.00
_cell.angle_beta   90.00
_cell.angle_gamma   90.00
#
_symmetry.space_group_name_H-M   'P 1'
#
loop_
_entity.id
_entity.type
_entity.pdbx_description
1 polymer ?
#
loop_
_entity_poly.entity_id
_entity_poly.type
_entity_poly.pdbx_seq_one_letter_code
_entity_poly.pdbx_strand_id
1 'polypeptide(L)'
;MELLNLDIQLMATLWENTYRAAIKDQNGNYVASVRIIVNVPLSPDRLPPNAPKADPQLFVLVEDAVMESEDIIQFETLLSVHIREKFKNEIDQIYFFYPSPEDVLNKTVDVQEVQH
;
A
#
# COMPACT_ATOMS: atom_id res chain seq x y z
N MET A 1 8.91 9.19 12.81
CA MET A 1 9.65 9.98 11.78
C MET A 1 8.69 11.05 11.26
N GLU A 2 9.04 12.33 11.15
CA GLU A 2 8.06 13.31 10.65
C GLU A 2 7.91 13.21 9.11
N LEU A 3 6.86 12.52 8.66
CA LEU A 3 6.52 12.36 7.24
C LEU A 3 5.71 13.58 6.77
N LEU A 4 6.37 14.48 6.03
CA LEU A 4 5.71 15.69 5.50
C LEU A 4 5.27 15.51 4.06
N ASN A 5 5.96 14.67 3.30
CA ASN A 5 5.62 14.34 1.92
C ASN A 5 6.21 12.98 1.52
N LEU A 6 5.69 12.39 0.44
CA LEU A 6 6.17 11.12 -0.10
C LEU A 6 6.54 11.28 -1.58
N ASP A 7 7.70 10.76 -1.98
CA ASP A 7 8.01 10.50 -3.39
C ASP A 7 7.58 9.09 -3.76
N ILE A 8 6.81 8.95 -4.84
CA ILE A 8 6.21 7.68 -5.26
C ILE A 8 6.70 7.30 -6.65
N GLN A 9 7.51 6.24 -6.68
CA GLN A 9 8.00 5.65 -7.91
C GLN A 9 7.15 4.43 -8.29
N LEU A 10 6.10 4.68 -9.09
CA LEU A 10 5.13 3.66 -9.52
C LEU A 10 5.59 2.94 -10.80
N MET A 11 5.43 1.61 -10.84
CA MET A 11 5.72 0.76 -11.99
C MET A 11 4.58 -0.23 -12.23
N ALA A 12 4.22 -0.44 -13.51
CA ALA A 12 3.29 -1.51 -13.89
C ALA A 12 3.94 -2.88 -13.72
N THR A 13 3.13 -3.89 -13.42
CA THR A 13 3.58 -5.28 -13.32
C THR A 13 3.02 -6.13 -14.47
N LEU A 14 3.42 -7.40 -14.54
CA LEU A 14 2.85 -8.36 -15.48
C LEU A 14 1.42 -8.80 -15.10
N TRP A 15 0.97 -8.50 -13.88
CA TRP A 15 -0.37 -8.80 -13.41
C TRP A 15 -1.32 -7.67 -13.83
N GLU A 16 -2.50 -8.06 -14.32
CA GLU A 16 -3.53 -7.11 -14.69
C GLU A 16 -3.90 -6.23 -13.49
N ASN A 17 -4.08 -4.93 -13.75
CA ASN A 17 -4.51 -3.93 -12.76
C ASN A 17 -3.64 -3.87 -11.50
N THR A 18 -2.39 -4.33 -11.58
CA THR A 18 -1.49 -4.41 -10.44
C THR A 18 -0.23 -3.62 -10.71
N TYR A 19 0.09 -2.73 -9.77
CA TYR A 19 1.25 -1.86 -9.80
C TYR A 19 2.10 -2.09 -8.57
N ARG A 20 3.40 -1.79 -8.68
CA ARG A 20 4.30 -1.75 -7.55
C ARG A 20 4.83 -0.32 -7.39
N ALA A 21 4.98 0.14 -6.16
CA ALA A 21 5.58 1.43 -5.88
C ALA A 21 6.66 1.34 -4.80
N ALA A 22 7.77 2.01 -5.05
CA ALA A 22 8.74 2.34 -4.02
C ALA A 22 8.41 3.74 -3.48
N ILE A 23 8.35 3.84 -2.15
CA ILE A 23 8.00 5.07 -1.44
C ILE A 23 9.24 5.60 -0.73
N LYS A 24 9.50 6.90 -0.91
CA LYS A 24 10.58 7.61 -0.23
C LYS A 24 10.06 8.83 0.52
N ASP A 25 10.77 9.23 1.57
CA ASP A 25 10.48 10.46 2.31
C ASP A 25 10.95 11.70 1.52
N GLN A 26 10.70 12.89 2.07
CA GLN A 26 11.14 14.16 1.51
C GLN A 26 12.67 14.30 1.34
N ASN A 27 13.46 13.47 2.03
CA ASN A 27 14.92 13.47 1.97
C ASN A 27 15.45 12.39 1.00
N GLY A 28 14.58 11.60 0.38
CA GLY A 28 14.92 10.51 -0.52
C GLY A 28 15.26 9.19 0.18
N ASN A 29 15.06 9.09 1.49
CA ASN A 29 15.23 7.83 2.23
C ASN A 29 14.09 6.87 1.88
N TYR A 30 14.41 5.58 1.82
CA TYR A 30 13.40 4.54 1.64
C TYR A 30 12.44 4.49 2.85
N VAL A 31 11.14 4.45 2.57
CA VAL A 31 10.09 4.34 3.58
C VAL A 31 9.36 3.00 3.46
N ALA A 32 8.90 2.66 2.27
CA ALA A 32 8.11 1.43 2.06
C ALA A 32 8.14 0.95 0.61
N SER A 33 7.79 -0.32 0.43
CA SER A 33 7.39 -0.87 -0.86
C SER A 33 5.96 -1.34 -0.78
N VAL A 34 5.15 -0.93 -1.75
CA VAL A 34 3.72 -1.25 -1.76
C VAL A 34 3.32 -1.85 -3.10
N ARG A 35 2.31 -2.71 -3.06
CA ARG A 35 1.58 -3.18 -4.24
C ARG A 35 0.20 -2.54 -4.25
N ILE A 36 -0.15 -1.93 -5.37
CA ILE A 36 -1.44 -1.31 -5.57
C ILE A 36 -2.23 -2.16 -6.56
N ILE A 37 -3.39 -2.65 -6.14
CA ILE A 37 -4.30 -3.45 -6.95
C ILE A 37 -5.54 -2.63 -7.20
N VAL A 38 -5.85 -2.41 -8.48
CA VAL A 38 -7.05 -1.70 -8.91
C VAL A 38 -8.16 -2.72 -9.10
N ASN A 39 -9.09 -2.76 -8.15
CA ASN A 39 -10.20 -3.68 -8.17
C ASN A 39 -11.42 -2.98 -8.77
N VAL A 40 -11.67 -3.25 -10.05
CA VAL A 40 -12.81 -2.70 -10.80
C VAL A 40 -13.92 -3.75 -10.92
N PRO A 41 -15.20 -3.37 -10.71
CA PRO A 41 -16.33 -4.27 -10.93
C PRO A 41 -16.36 -4.79 -12.36
N LEU A 42 -16.75 -6.05 -12.52
CA LEU A 42 -17.00 -6.62 -13.84
C LEU A 42 -18.21 -5.96 -14.50
N SER A 43 -18.19 -5.92 -15.82
CA SER A 43 -19.32 -5.45 -16.61
C SER A 43 -20.57 -6.32 -16.38
N PRO A 44 -21.78 -5.75 -16.32
CA PRO A 44 -23.01 -6.49 -15.98
C PRO A 44 -23.33 -7.69 -16.88
N ASP A 45 -22.90 -7.66 -18.14
CA ASP A 45 -23.03 -8.76 -19.12
C ASP A 45 -22.24 -10.01 -18.73
N ARG A 46 -21.25 -9.87 -17.85
CA ARG A 46 -20.43 -10.97 -17.32
C ARG A 46 -20.92 -11.51 -15.98
N LEU A 47 -22.02 -10.96 -15.46
CA LEU A 47 -22.54 -11.27 -14.14
C LEU A 47 -23.87 -12.04 -14.21
N PRO A 48 -24.18 -12.87 -13.21
CA PRO A 48 -25.49 -13.48 -13.11
C PRO A 48 -26.60 -12.42 -12.90
N PRO A 49 -27.85 -12.73 -13.25
CA PRO A 49 -28.99 -11.86 -12.94
C PRO A 49 -29.03 -11.51 -11.45
N ASN A 50 -29.23 -10.23 -11.12
CA ASN A 50 -29.27 -9.69 -9.76
C ASN A 50 -27.95 -9.76 -8.96
N ALA A 51 -26.80 -9.83 -9.63
CA ALA A 51 -25.52 -9.67 -8.95
C ALA A 51 -25.49 -8.36 -8.14
N PRO A 52 -24.95 -8.36 -6.91
CA PRO A 52 -24.81 -7.15 -6.11
C PRO A 52 -23.99 -6.09 -6.85
N LYS A 53 -24.36 -4.82 -6.66
CA LYS A 53 -23.53 -3.69 -7.11
C LYS A 53 -22.30 -3.61 -6.22
N ALA A 54 -21.14 -3.39 -6.84
CA ALA A 54 -19.89 -3.11 -6.16
C ALA A 54 -19.32 -1.82 -6.75
N ASP A 55 -18.70 -1.01 -5.90
CA ASP A 55 -17.96 0.18 -6.32
C ASP A 55 -16.49 -0.19 -6.60
N PRO A 56 -15.77 0.55 -7.46
CA PRO A 56 -14.33 0.40 -7.62
C PRO A 56 -13.57 0.64 -6.31
N GLN A 57 -12.47 -0.10 -6.12
CA GLN A 57 -11.65 -0.03 -4.92
C GLN A 57 -10.17 -0.13 -5.27
N LEU A 58 -9.34 0.49 -4.43
CA LEU A 58 -7.89 0.32 -4.47
C LEU A 58 -7.46 -0.46 -3.23
N PHE A 59 -6.68 -1.51 -3.45
CA PHE A 59 -6.03 -2.24 -2.37
C PHE A 59 -4.54 -1.91 -2.38
N VAL A 60 -4.02 -1.47 -1.24
CA VAL A 60 -2.61 -1.18 -1.04
C VAL A 60 -2.05 -2.22 -0.09
N LEU A 61 -1.29 -3.17 -0.62
CA LEU A 61 -0.53 -4.13 0.18
C LEU A 61 0.81 -3.48 0.52
N VAL A 62 1.08 -3.22 1.79
CA VAL A 62 2.37 -2.68 2.26
C VAL A 62 3.32 -3.85 2.46
N GLU A 63 4.07 -4.21 1.41
CA GLU A 63 4.89 -5.42 1.39
C GLU A 63 6.09 -5.36 2.36
N ASP A 64 6.66 -4.16 2.51
CA ASP A 64 7.77 -3.87 3.43
C ASP A 64 7.74 -2.39 3.81
N ALA A 65 8.14 -2.07 5.04
CA ALA A 65 8.19 -0.70 5.53
C ALA A 65 9.22 -0.53 6.65
N VAL A 66 9.89 0.63 6.64
CA VAL A 66 10.82 1.09 7.67
C VAL A 66 10.20 2.31 8.34
N MET A 67 9.20 2.05 9.18
CA MET A 67 8.48 3.08 9.94
C MET A 67 7.95 2.50 11.26
N GLU A 68 7.73 3.37 12.24
CA GLU A 68 7.15 2.98 13.52
C GLU A 68 5.63 2.85 13.43
N SER A 69 5.02 2.09 14.36
CA SER A 69 3.57 1.90 14.38
C SER A 69 2.78 3.21 14.52
N GLU A 70 3.35 4.21 15.19
CA GLU A 70 2.75 5.53 15.35
C GLU A 70 2.72 6.35 14.05
N ASP A 71 3.61 6.07 13.11
CA ASP A 71 3.72 6.80 11.83
C ASP A 71 2.73 6.26 10.77
N ILE A 72 2.10 5.10 11.01
CA ILE A 72 1.24 4.39 10.04
C ILE A 72 0.10 5.28 9.52
N ILE A 73 -0.62 5.95 10.42
CA ILE A 73 -1.79 6.77 10.04
C ILE A 73 -1.37 7.94 9.15
N GLN A 74 -0.23 8.56 9.44
CA GLN A 74 0.31 9.65 8.63
C GLN A 74 0.75 9.16 7.26
N PHE A 75 1.45 8.02 7.22
CA PHE A 75 1.85 7.36 5.98
C PHE A 75 0.65 7.02 5.09
N GLU A 76 -0.38 6.37 5.63
CA GLU A 76 -1.60 6.01 4.88
C GLU A 76 -2.31 7.24 4.32
N THR A 77 -2.38 8.32 5.11
CA THR A 77 -3.01 9.57 4.71
C THR A 77 -2.30 10.20 3.52
N LEU A 78 -0.97 10.37 3.61
CA LEU A 78 -0.17 10.96 2.53
C LEU A 78 -0.16 10.10 1.27
N LEU A 79 -0.02 8.78 1.44
CA LEU A 79 -0.01 7.84 0.33
C LEU A 79 -1.36 7.81 -0.38
N SER A 80 -2.47 7.87 0.36
CA SER A 80 -3.83 7.93 -0.19
C SER A 80 -4.02 9.15 -1.11
N VAL A 81 -3.52 10.32 -0.72
CA VAL A 81 -3.61 11.53 -1.55
C VAL A 81 -2.92 11.30 -2.90
N HIS A 82 -1.67 10.84 -2.88
CA HIS A 82 -0.90 10.62 -4.10
C HIS A 82 -1.50 9.53 -4.99
N ILE A 83 -1.98 8.43 -4.38
CA ILE A 83 -2.62 7.35 -5.13
C ILE A 83 -3.89 7.86 -5.81
N ARG A 84 -4.75 8.61 -5.09
CA ARG A 84 -5.97 9.18 -5.68
C ARG A 84 -5.65 10.08 -6.87
N GLU A 85 -4.64 10.93 -6.76
CA GLU A 85 -4.20 11.78 -7.87
C GLU A 85 -3.75 10.96 -9.08
N LYS A 86 -3.00 9.86 -8.88
CA LYS A 86 -2.59 8.96 -9.96
C LYS A 86 -3.77 8.30 -10.67
N PHE A 87 -4.84 7.98 -9.92
CA PHE A 87 -6.09 7.43 -10.45
C PHE A 87 -7.15 8.50 -10.71
N LYS A 88 -6.73 9.77 -10.89
CA LYS A 88 -7.59 10.91 -11.27
C LYS A 88 -8.82 11.13 -10.36
N ASN A 89 -8.76 10.68 -9.11
CA ASN A 89 -9.87 10.71 -8.16
C ASN A 89 -11.13 9.97 -8.65
N GLU A 90 -10.97 8.97 -9.51
CA GLU A 90 -12.09 8.13 -9.97
C GLU A 90 -12.47 7.03 -8.96
N ILE A 91 -11.58 6.73 -8.01
CA ILE A 91 -11.76 5.67 -7.01
C ILE A 91 -11.51 6.24 -5.61
N ASP A 92 -12.57 6.27 -4.79
CA ASP A 92 -12.53 6.87 -3.45
C ASP A 92 -12.06 5.89 -2.36
N GLN A 93 -12.45 4.62 -2.51
CA GLN A 93 -12.23 3.56 -1.52
C GLN A 93 -10.81 3.01 -1.64
N ILE A 94 -9.99 3.25 -0.62
CA ILE A 94 -8.62 2.74 -0.49
C ILE A 94 -8.53 1.92 0.79
N TYR A 95 -8.02 0.69 0.69
CA TYR A 95 -7.78 -0.17 1.84
C TYR A 95 -6.30 -0.53 1.93
N PHE A 96 -5.73 -0.40 3.13
CA PHE A 96 -4.37 -0.78 3.43
C PHE A 96 -4.34 -2.16 4.08
N PHE A 97 -3.43 -3.00 3.62
CA PHE A 97 -3.16 -4.31 4.19
C PHE A 97 -1.67 -4.42 4.47
N TYR A 98 -1.36 -4.95 5.64
CA TYR A 98 0.00 -5.22 6.08
C TYR A 98 0.20 -6.74 6.16
N PRO A 99 1.45 -7.23 6.03
CA PRO A 99 1.82 -8.59 6.40
C PRO A 99 1.32 -8.93 7.79
N SER A 100 1.26 -10.23 8.11
CA SER A 100 0.75 -10.69 9.39
C SER A 100 1.37 -9.86 10.54
N PRO A 101 0.58 -9.42 11.54
CA PRO A 101 1.13 -8.73 12.70
C PRO A 101 2.27 -9.51 13.38
N GLU A 102 2.30 -10.84 13.27
CA GLU A 102 3.44 -11.66 13.73
C GLU A 102 4.75 -11.29 13.01
N ASP A 103 4.72 -11.11 11.69
CA ASP A 103 5.88 -10.78 10.86
C ASP A 103 6.37 -9.34 11.09
N VAL A 104 5.47 -8.45 11.54
CA VAL A 104 5.72 -7.01 11.72
C VAL A 104 6.07 -6.66 13.17
N LEU A 105 5.44 -7.29 14.16
CA LEU A 105 5.52 -6.92 15.58
C LEU A 105 6.47 -7.81 16.40
N ASN A 106 6.69 -9.08 16.01
CA ASN A 106 7.52 -10.02 16.78
C ASN A 106 8.97 -10.13 16.27
N LYS A 107 9.50 -9.10 15.61
CA LYS A 107 10.95 -9.00 15.35
C LYS A 107 11.70 -8.70 16.66
N THR A 108 11.70 -9.62 17.62
CA THR A 108 12.75 -9.67 18.63
C THR A 108 14.03 -10.00 17.88
N VAL A 109 14.84 -8.97 17.62
CA VAL A 109 16.22 -9.17 17.18
C VAL A 109 16.95 -9.84 18.34
N ASP A 110 17.00 -11.17 18.34
CA ASP A 110 17.97 -11.91 19.14
C ASP A 110 19.34 -11.61 18.56
N VAL A 111 19.93 -10.50 18.99
CA VAL A 111 21.38 -10.31 18.87
C VAL A 111 21.98 -11.31 19.84
N GLN A 112 22.25 -12.53 19.37
CA GLN A 112 23.22 -13.37 20.06
C GLN A 112 24.57 -12.65 19.96
N GLU A 113 24.93 -11.94 21.03
CA GLU A 113 26.31 -11.58 21.29
C GLU A 113 27.12 -12.86 21.23
N VAL A 114 27.88 -13.05 20.14
CA VAL A 114 28.92 -14.07 20.12
C VAL A 114 30.03 -13.55 21.03
N GLN A 115 29.94 -13.89 22.32
CA GLN A 115 31.01 -13.69 23.28
C GLN A 115 32.06 -14.80 23.10
N HIS A 116 33.29 -14.32 22.81
CA HIS A 116 34.61 -14.96 22.86
C HIS A 116 35.06 -15.87 21.71
#